data_AF-P05483-F1
#
_entry.id   AF-P05483-F1
#
_cell.length_a   1.000
_cell.length_b   1.000
_cell.length_c   1.000
_cell.angle_alpha   90.00
_cell.angle_beta   90.00
_cell.angle_gamma   90.00
#
_symmetry.space_group_name_H-M   'P 1'
#
loop_
_entity.id
_entity.type
_entity.pdbx_description
1 polymer ?
#
loop_
_entity_poly.entity_id
_entity_poly.type
_entity_poly.pdbx_seq_one_letter_code
_entity_poly.pdbx_strand_id
1 'polypeptide(L)' 'CKSPGTPCSRGMRDCCTSCLLYSNKCRRY' A
#
# COMPACT_ATOMS: atom_id res chain seq x y z
N CYS A 1 9.86 -3.22 2.15
CA CYS A 1 8.45 -2.83 2.10
C CYS A 1 8.30 -1.61 1.17
N LYS A 2 7.18 -1.45 0.47
CA LYS A 2 6.93 -0.41 -0.53
C LYS A 2 6.66 0.95 0.12
N SER A 3 7.15 1.99 -0.55
CA SER A 3 7.01 3.38 -0.14
C SER A 3 5.55 3.85 -0.22
N PRO A 4 5.17 4.84 0.61
CA PRO A 4 3.80 5.33 0.61
C PRO A 4 3.48 6.11 -0.67
N GLY A 5 2.33 5.80 -1.28
CA GLY A 5 1.92 6.24 -2.62
C GLY A 5 2.27 5.25 -3.75
N THR A 6 3.14 4.27 -3.50
CA THR A 6 3.45 3.20 -4.47
C THR A 6 2.28 2.22 -4.60
N PRO A 7 1.98 1.70 -5.81
CA PRO A 7 0.91 0.73 -6.00
C PRO A 7 1.17 -0.58 -5.23
N CYS A 8 0.11 -1.10 -4.62
CA CYS A 8 0.07 -2.33 -3.83
C CYS A 8 -1.14 -3.18 -4.20
N SER A 9 -0.95 -4.50 -4.11
CA SER A 9 -1.99 -5.49 -4.41
C SER A 9 -2.77 -5.83 -3.15
N ARG A 10 -4.09 -5.92 -3.29
CA ARG A 10 -5.02 -6.26 -2.21
C ARG A 10 -4.65 -7.65 -1.64
N GLY A 11 -4.29 -7.69 -0.35
CA GLY A 11 -3.95 -8.93 0.36
C GLY A 11 -2.45 -9.23 0.50
N MET A 12 -1.56 -8.45 -0.12
CA MET A 12 -0.11 -8.57 0.10
C MET A 12 0.38 -7.45 1.02
N ARG A 13 1.12 -7.81 2.07
CA ARG A 13 1.77 -6.88 3.01
C ARG A 13 3.04 -6.28 2.39
N ASP A 14 2.89 -5.75 1.18
CA ASP A 14 3.98 -5.15 0.42
C ASP A 14 4.36 -3.78 0.99
N CYS A 15 3.38 -2.98 1.41
CA CYS A 15 3.58 -1.63 1.93
C CYS A 15 4.30 -1.60 3.28
N CYS A 16 5.14 -0.57 3.51
CA CYS A 16 5.70 -0.32 4.85
C CYS A 16 4.62 0.06 5.86
N THR A 17 3.52 0.62 5.38
CA THR A 17 2.31 0.95 6.13
C THR A 17 1.18 -0.04 5.74
N SER A 18 -0.04 0.45 5.53
CA SER A 18 -1.16 -0.35 5.02
C SER A 18 -1.40 -0.08 3.55
N CYS A 19 -1.82 -1.09 2.81
CA CYS A 19 -2.34 -0.91 1.45
C CYS A 19 -3.77 -0.34 1.53
N LEU A 20 -4.03 0.79 0.88
CA LEU A 20 -5.38 1.35 0.74
C LEU A 20 -6.13 0.54 -0.31
N LEU A 21 -7.12 -0.23 0.14
CA LEU A 21 -7.93 -1.12 -0.70
C LEU A 21 -8.71 -0.37 -1.80
N TYR A 22 -9.10 0.88 -1.56
CA TYR A 22 -9.87 1.67 -2.53
C TYR A 22 -9.01 2.21 -3.68
N SER A 23 -7.72 2.46 -3.44
CA SER A 23 -6.82 3.07 -4.41
C SER A 23 -5.69 2.15 -4.88
N ASN A 24 -5.63 0.92 -4.34
CA ASN A 24 -4.53 -0.03 -4.54
C ASN A 24 -3.15 0.63 -4.39
N LYS A 25 -3.00 1.51 -3.41
CA LYS A 25 -1.77 2.26 -3.13
C LYS A 25 -1.41 2.21 -1.66
N CYS A 26 -0.12 2.21 -1.36
CA CYS A 26 0.36 2.26 0.01
C CYS A 26 -0.06 3.57 0.66
N ARG A 27 -0.68 3.48 1.85
CA ARG A 27 -1.14 4.61 2.64
C ARG A 27 0.04 5.52 2.97
N ARG A 28 -0.05 6.80 2.60
CA ARG A 28 0.78 7.86 3.19
C ARG A 28 0.28 8.07 4.62
N TYR A 29 1.23 8.02 5.56
CA TYR A 29 0.98 8.31 6.98
C TYR A 29 0.17 9.59 7.11
#